data_AF-A0A842NYR7-F1
#
_entry.id   AF-A0A842NYR7-F1
#
_cell.length_a   1.000
_cell.length_b   1.000
_cell.length_c   1.000
_cell.angle_alpha   90.00
_cell.angle_beta   90.00
_cell.angle_gamma   90.00
#
_symmetry.space_group_name_H-M   'P 1'
#
loop_
_entity.id
_entity.type
_entity.pdbx_description
1 polymer ?
#
loop_
_entity_poly.entity_id
_entity_poly.type
_entity_poly.pdbx_seq_one_letter_code
_entity_poly.pdbx_strand_id
1 'polypeptide(L)'
;MQYEEREQPYPNVRESRVGRRYDTDPTVHKWLFNPKEVLSEVEKYLRGQVYDPKTKSWKQVRHALLNEDGIQTILLLLSPYASKVFSMSHLTEERIKQMVYEFNNDMIILIGTDLDNSFELDQKHRSLIIRLIGDMVYATLRKALEGLSLGIIRDTTEAREVINPRQGGGLFGFLRRGR
;
A
#
# COMPACT_ATOMS: atom_id res chain seq x y z
N MET A 1 -14.00 -51.48 -4.11
CA MET A 1 -13.19 -50.53 -3.31
C MET A 1 -13.75 -49.14 -3.56
N GLN A 2 -14.55 -48.63 -2.63
CA GLN A 2 -15.06 -47.25 -2.63
C GLN A 2 -14.22 -46.47 -1.62
N TYR A 3 -13.64 -45.35 -2.05
CA TYR A 3 -12.92 -44.45 -1.15
C TYR A 3 -13.94 -43.48 -0.55
N GLU A 4 -14.18 -43.59 0.75
CA GLU A 4 -14.91 -42.58 1.52
C GLU A 4 -13.99 -41.36 1.71
N GLU A 5 -14.30 -40.26 1.02
CA GLU A 5 -13.73 -38.95 1.32
C GLU A 5 -14.27 -38.50 2.69
N ARG A 6 -13.43 -38.65 3.73
CA ARG A 6 -13.68 -38.02 5.02
C ARG A 6 -13.29 -36.55 4.90
N GLU A 7 -14.29 -35.69 4.76
CA GLU A 7 -14.13 -34.25 4.96
C GLU A 7 -13.56 -34.02 6.36
N GLN A 8 -12.29 -33.61 6.44
CA GLN A 8 -11.72 -33.17 7.71
C GLN A 8 -12.36 -31.83 8.07
N PRO A 9 -13.02 -31.70 9.23
CA PRO A 9 -13.55 -30.42 9.65
C PRO A 9 -12.38 -29.45 9.83
N TYR A 10 -12.46 -28.31 9.13
CA TYR A 10 -11.51 -27.22 9.28
C TYR A 10 -11.29 -26.93 10.77
N PRO A 11 -10.03 -26.70 11.20
CA PRO A 11 -9.76 -26.38 12.59
C PRO A 11 -10.61 -25.17 12.97
N ASN A 12 -11.40 -25.36 14.04
CA ASN A 12 -12.31 -24.37 14.57
C ASN A 12 -11.47 -23.16 15.04
N VAL A 13 -11.32 -22.18 14.15
CA VAL A 13 -10.59 -20.94 14.43
C VAL A 13 -11.40 -20.26 15.51
N ARG A 14 -10.99 -20.41 16.77
CA ARG A 14 -11.50 -19.59 17.86
C ARG A 14 -11.37 -18.16 17.37
N GLU A 15 -12.51 -17.49 17.21
CA GLU A 15 -12.59 -16.06 16.95
C GLU A 15 -11.77 -15.37 18.04
N SER A 16 -10.51 -15.11 17.72
CA SER A 16 -9.70 -14.17 18.46
C SER A 16 -10.49 -12.89 18.37
N ARG A 17 -10.97 -12.42 19.53
CA ARG A 17 -11.56 -11.09 19.68
C ARG A 17 -10.49 -10.08 19.29
N VAL A 18 -10.34 -9.83 17.99
CA VAL A 18 -9.47 -8.80 17.46
C VAL A 18 -10.14 -7.49 17.84
N GLY A 19 -9.52 -6.81 18.80
CA GLY A 19 -10.10 -5.64 19.44
C GLY A 19 -10.42 -4.55 18.41
N ARG A 20 -11.48 -3.79 18.70
CA ARG A 20 -11.81 -2.47 18.12
C ARG A 20 -10.61 -1.51 18.20
N ARG A 21 -9.58 -1.67 17.37
CA ARG A 21 -8.31 -0.92 17.51
C ARG A 21 -8.15 0.21 16.51
N TYR A 22 -8.94 0.28 15.45
CA TYR A 22 -8.77 1.30 14.42
C TYR A 22 -10.11 1.95 14.07
N ASP A 23 -10.39 3.09 14.68
CA ASP A 23 -11.38 4.06 14.17
C ASP A 23 -10.67 4.88 13.08
N THR A 24 -10.39 4.24 11.94
CA THR A 24 -9.70 4.87 10.82
C THR A 24 -10.70 5.57 9.90
N ASP A 25 -10.49 6.86 9.69
CA ASP A 25 -11.26 7.65 8.72
C ASP A 25 -11.24 6.94 7.35
N PRO A 26 -12.40 6.68 6.70
CA PRO A 26 -12.48 6.00 5.41
C PRO A 26 -11.66 6.68 4.31
N THR A 27 -11.30 7.95 4.43
CA THR A 27 -10.37 8.63 3.53
C THR A 27 -8.93 8.11 3.65
N VAL A 28 -8.50 7.65 4.83
CA VAL A 28 -7.16 7.09 5.07
C VAL A 28 -6.95 5.80 4.27
N HIS A 29 -8.00 4.99 4.09
CA HIS A 29 -7.95 3.79 3.24
C HIS A 29 -7.72 4.14 1.77
N LYS A 30 -8.27 5.25 1.28
CA LYS A 30 -8.04 5.70 -0.11
C LYS A 30 -6.57 6.05 -0.34
N TRP A 31 -5.95 6.75 0.61
CA TRP A 31 -4.55 7.15 0.56
C TRP A 31 -3.58 5.98 0.76
N LEU A 32 -3.91 4.99 1.60
CA LEU A 32 -3.02 3.88 1.87
C LEU A 32 -2.73 3.00 0.65
N PHE A 33 -3.67 2.94 -0.31
CA PHE A 33 -3.67 2.00 -1.44
C PHE A 33 -3.74 2.65 -2.82
N ASN A 34 -3.46 3.95 -2.97
CA ASN A 34 -3.41 4.58 -4.29
C ASN A 34 -1.98 4.63 -4.85
N PRO A 35 -1.51 3.58 -5.58
CA PRO A 35 -0.17 3.56 -6.17
C PRO A 35 0.12 4.76 -7.06
N LYS A 36 -0.91 5.29 -7.73
CA LYS A 36 -0.75 6.37 -8.70
C LYS A 36 -0.34 7.68 -8.05
N GLU A 37 -0.85 7.97 -6.85
CA GLU A 37 -0.48 9.18 -6.10
C GLU A 37 0.98 9.10 -5.64
N VAL A 38 1.40 7.96 -5.09
CA VAL A 38 2.79 7.74 -4.67
C VAL A 38 3.75 7.87 -5.86
N LEU A 39 3.46 7.20 -6.99
CA LEU A 39 4.29 7.28 -8.19
C LEU A 39 4.33 8.71 -8.76
N SER A 40 3.21 9.43 -8.73
CA SER A 40 3.15 10.83 -9.16
C SER A 40 4.00 11.74 -8.27
N GLU A 41 3.97 11.55 -6.95
CA GLU A 41 4.83 12.30 -6.02
C GLU A 41 6.32 12.03 -6.27
N VAL A 42 6.70 10.76 -6.49
CA VAL A 42 8.08 10.40 -6.86
C VAL A 42 8.50 11.12 -8.13
N GLU A 43 7.66 11.02 -9.17
CA GLU A 43 7.90 11.72 -10.43
C GLU A 43 8.12 13.22 -10.19
N LYS A 44 7.26 13.86 -9.40
CA LYS A 44 7.41 15.29 -9.06
C LYS A 44 8.74 15.58 -8.37
N TYR A 45 9.15 14.77 -7.39
CA TYR A 45 10.41 14.97 -6.70
C TYR A 45 11.64 14.79 -7.61
N LEU A 46 11.60 13.80 -8.50
CA LEU A 46 12.65 13.56 -9.50
C LEU A 46 12.70 14.71 -10.52
N ARG A 47 11.55 15.28 -10.90
CA ARG A 47 11.47 16.51 -11.70
C ARG A 47 11.93 17.77 -10.96
N GLY A 48 12.22 17.70 -9.66
CA GLY A 48 12.63 18.88 -8.89
C GLY A 48 11.47 19.76 -8.39
N GLN A 49 10.27 19.20 -8.32
CA GLN A 49 9.07 19.87 -7.83
C GLN A 49 8.84 19.58 -6.35
N VAL A 50 8.24 20.56 -5.64
CA VAL A 50 7.83 20.45 -4.25
C VAL A 50 6.40 20.94 -4.12
N TYR A 51 5.59 20.26 -3.32
CA TYR A 51 4.21 20.67 -3.06
C TYR A 51 4.20 21.88 -2.11
N ASP A 52 3.63 23.00 -2.57
CA ASP A 52 3.41 24.18 -1.73
C ASP A 52 2.00 24.12 -1.11
N PRO A 53 1.88 23.93 0.22
CA PRO A 53 0.59 23.83 0.88
C PRO A 53 -0.20 25.15 0.87
N LYS A 54 0.48 26.30 0.70
CA LYS A 54 -0.19 27.61 0.66
C LYS A 54 -0.93 27.82 -0.64
N THR A 55 -0.31 27.46 -1.76
CA THR A 55 -0.91 27.59 -3.11
C THR A 55 -1.60 26.31 -3.59
N LYS A 56 -1.52 25.22 -2.80
CA LYS A 56 -2.05 23.89 -3.13
C LYS A 56 -1.60 23.40 -4.50
N SER A 57 -0.34 23.67 -4.85
CA SER A 57 0.21 23.39 -6.18
C SER A 57 1.65 22.94 -6.09
N TRP A 58 2.06 22.09 -7.04
CA TRP A 58 3.46 21.74 -7.23
C TRP A 58 4.22 22.92 -7.85
N LYS A 59 5.34 23.29 -7.23
CA LYS A 59 6.22 24.35 -7.73
C LYS A 59 7.58 23.76 -8.11
N GLN A 60 8.13 24.23 -9.22
CA GLN A 60 9.50 23.93 -9.61
C GLN A 60 10.46 24.69 -8.69
N VAL A 61 11.25 23.98 -7.87
CA VAL A 61 12.17 24.61 -6.91
C VAL A 61 13.64 24.38 -7.29
N ARG A 62 13.91 23.31 -8.03
CA ARG A 62 15.26 22.92 -8.47
C ARG A 62 15.23 22.37 -9.88
N HIS A 63 16.38 22.21 -10.52
CA HIS A 63 16.48 21.43 -11.75
C HIS A 63 16.08 19.97 -11.52
N ALA A 64 15.56 19.33 -12.57
CA ALA A 64 15.27 17.90 -12.54
C ALA A 64 16.55 17.12 -12.22
N LEU A 65 16.40 16.04 -11.44
CA LEU A 65 17.50 15.17 -11.06
C LEU A 65 17.89 14.20 -12.17
N LEU A 66 16.94 13.91 -13.06
CA LEU A 66 17.04 13.01 -14.20
C LEU A 66 16.26 13.63 -15.36
N ASN A 67 16.59 13.23 -16.59
CA ASN A 67 15.75 13.49 -17.75
C ASN A 67 14.48 12.61 -17.75
N GLU A 68 13.63 12.77 -18.78
CA GLU A 68 12.37 12.04 -18.87
C GLU A 68 12.57 10.52 -18.91
N ASP A 69 13.53 10.04 -19.69
CA ASP A 69 13.78 8.60 -19.84
C ASP A 69 14.24 7.96 -18.53
N GLY A 70 15.12 8.65 -17.78
CA GLY A 70 15.55 8.20 -16.46
C GLY A 70 14.40 8.17 -15.45
N ILE A 71 13.52 9.19 -15.48
CA ILE A 71 12.32 9.22 -14.63
C ILE A 71 11.40 8.04 -14.96
N GLN A 72 11.07 7.82 -16.24
CA GLN A 72 10.17 6.74 -16.66
C GLN A 72 10.74 5.37 -16.30
N THR A 73 12.05 5.19 -16.43
CA THR A 73 12.71 3.92 -16.09
C THR A 73 12.64 3.63 -14.59
N ILE A 74 12.88 4.63 -13.73
CA ILE A 74 12.72 4.48 -12.27
C ILE A 74 11.26 4.20 -11.91
N LEU A 75 10.31 4.89 -12.52
CA LEU A 75 8.88 4.66 -12.27
C LEU A 75 8.45 3.26 -12.70
N LEU A 76 8.98 2.75 -13.82
CA LEU A 76 8.74 1.39 -14.27
C LEU A 76 9.25 0.36 -13.26
N LEU A 77 10.45 0.57 -12.72
CA LEU A 77 11.02 -0.31 -11.70
C LEU A 77 10.25 -0.25 -10.37
N LEU A 78 9.74 0.92 -10.00
CA LEU A 78 9.00 1.14 -8.75
C LEU A 78 7.55 0.63 -8.81
N SER A 79 6.95 0.60 -10.00
CA SER A 79 5.54 0.25 -10.24
C SER A 79 5.08 -1.05 -9.55
N PRO A 80 5.83 -2.17 -9.62
CA PRO A 80 5.46 -3.39 -8.91
C PRO A 80 5.33 -3.18 -7.40
N TYR A 81 6.28 -2.47 -6.78
CA TYR A 81 6.33 -2.26 -5.33
C TYR A 81 5.26 -1.29 -4.83
N ALA A 82 4.87 -0.33 -5.66
CA ALA A 82 3.75 0.56 -5.36
C ALA A 82 2.39 -0.18 -5.41
N SER A 83 2.31 -1.32 -6.11
CA SER A 83 1.07 -2.06 -6.32
C SER A 83 0.37 -2.41 -5.01
N LYS A 84 -0.96 -2.29 -5.03
CA LYS A 84 -1.84 -2.71 -3.93
C LYS A 84 -1.65 -4.19 -3.59
N VAL A 85 -1.26 -5.02 -4.57
CA VAL A 85 -1.02 -6.46 -4.37
C VAL A 85 0.03 -6.69 -3.28
N PHE A 86 1.16 -5.97 -3.34
CA PHE A 86 2.18 -6.08 -2.31
C PHE A 86 1.69 -5.51 -0.98
N SER A 87 1.03 -4.35 -0.98
CA SER A 87 0.49 -3.75 0.25
C SER A 87 -0.53 -4.63 0.99
N MET A 88 -1.23 -5.53 0.28
CA MET A 88 -2.19 -6.49 0.86
C MET A 88 -1.61 -7.88 1.11
N SER A 89 -0.34 -8.10 0.78
CA SER A 89 0.31 -9.40 1.02
C SER A 89 0.65 -9.58 2.51
N HIS A 90 0.95 -10.82 2.90
CA HIS A 90 1.40 -11.17 4.24
C HIS A 90 2.89 -11.46 4.22
N LEU A 91 3.72 -10.42 4.37
CA LEU A 91 5.18 -10.54 4.31
C LEU A 91 5.77 -10.60 5.73
N THR A 92 6.82 -11.42 5.88
CA THR A 92 7.68 -11.39 7.06
C THR A 92 8.71 -10.26 6.94
N GLU A 93 9.29 -9.85 8.06
CA GLU A 93 10.31 -8.82 8.06
C GLU A 93 11.55 -9.22 7.23
N GLU A 94 11.96 -10.49 7.29
CA GLU A 94 13.07 -11.03 6.50
C GLU A 94 12.79 -10.92 5.00
N ARG A 95 11.55 -11.23 4.58
CA ARG A 95 11.17 -11.13 3.18
C ARG A 95 11.16 -9.69 2.70
N ILE A 96 10.67 -8.76 3.53
CA ILE A 96 10.72 -7.32 3.22
C ILE A 96 12.17 -6.86 3.05
N LYS A 97 13.06 -7.22 3.98
CA LYS A 97 14.49 -6.87 3.90
C LYS A 97 15.14 -7.42 2.62
N GLN A 98 14.85 -8.67 2.28
CA GLN A 98 15.35 -9.29 1.06
C GLN A 98 14.87 -8.54 -0.19
N MET A 99 13.56 -8.23 -0.29
CA MET A 99 13.01 -7.52 -1.44
C MET A 99 13.58 -6.11 -1.59
N VAL A 100 13.79 -5.39 -0.49
CA VAL A 100 14.43 -4.07 -0.52
C VAL A 100 15.89 -4.16 -0.93
N TYR A 101 16.60 -5.20 -0.49
CA TYR A 101 17.97 -5.45 -0.90
C TYR A 101 18.07 -5.74 -2.41
N GLU A 102 17.20 -6.63 -2.92
CA GLU A 102 17.10 -6.93 -4.35
C GLU A 102 16.80 -5.66 -5.16
N PHE A 103 15.80 -4.88 -4.74
CA PHE A 103 15.46 -3.60 -5.36
C PHE A 103 16.63 -2.61 -5.39
N ASN A 104 17.34 -2.44 -4.27
CA ASN A 104 18.48 -1.53 -4.21
C ASN A 104 19.62 -1.98 -5.11
N ASN A 105 19.88 -3.28 -5.21
CA ASN A 105 20.87 -3.82 -6.14
C ASN A 105 20.47 -3.54 -7.59
N ASP A 106 19.21 -3.75 -7.96
CA ASP A 106 18.71 -3.45 -9.30
C ASP A 106 18.85 -1.95 -9.63
N MET A 107 18.55 -1.07 -8.67
CA MET A 107 18.75 0.37 -8.80
C MET A 107 20.23 0.76 -8.95
N ILE A 108 21.13 0.13 -8.17
CA ILE A 108 22.57 0.35 -8.27
C ILE A 108 23.09 -0.10 -9.63
N ILE A 109 22.64 -1.25 -10.11
CA ILE A 109 23.01 -1.76 -11.43
C ILE A 109 22.50 -0.78 -12.48
N LEU A 110 21.20 -0.44 -12.47
CA LEU A 110 20.58 0.47 -13.44
C LEU A 110 21.32 1.81 -13.55
N ILE A 111 21.57 2.48 -12.42
CA ILE A 111 22.26 3.78 -12.38
C ILE A 111 23.77 3.64 -12.63
N GLY A 112 24.36 2.51 -12.21
CA GLY A 112 25.79 2.25 -12.33
C GLY A 112 26.21 1.84 -13.75
N THR A 113 25.34 1.14 -14.49
CA THR A 113 25.57 0.72 -15.87
C THR A 113 25.19 1.78 -16.90
N ASP A 114 24.60 2.91 -16.47
CA ASP A 114 24.40 4.08 -17.33
C ASP A 114 25.73 4.79 -17.64
N LEU A 115 26.56 4.11 -18.44
CA LEU A 115 27.93 4.52 -18.77
C LEU A 115 27.97 5.82 -19.59
N ASP A 116 26.96 6.04 -20.43
CA ASP A 116 26.85 7.21 -21.31
C ASP A 116 26.13 8.39 -20.63
N ASN A 117 25.78 8.26 -19.35
CA ASN A 117 24.97 9.24 -18.62
C ASN A 117 23.68 9.59 -19.37
N SER A 118 23.04 8.58 -19.96
CA SER A 118 21.81 8.72 -20.74
C SER A 118 20.66 9.27 -19.90
N PHE A 119 20.71 9.16 -18.57
CA PHE A 119 19.72 9.73 -17.67
C PHE A 119 20.01 11.16 -17.22
N GLU A 120 21.12 11.76 -17.65
CA GLU A 120 21.57 13.09 -17.23
C GLU A 120 21.73 13.24 -15.70
N LEU A 121 22.02 12.14 -15.01
CA LEU A 121 22.10 12.10 -13.55
C LEU A 121 23.48 12.52 -13.03
N ASP A 122 23.52 13.66 -12.33
CA ASP A 122 24.72 14.10 -11.61
C ASP A 122 25.18 13.03 -10.60
N GLN A 123 26.46 12.66 -10.69
CA GLN A 123 27.09 11.64 -9.85
C GLN A 123 26.87 11.90 -8.35
N LYS A 124 26.85 13.17 -7.92
CA LYS A 124 26.67 13.53 -6.50
C LYS A 124 25.27 13.17 -5.97
N HIS A 125 24.28 13.00 -6.84
CA HIS A 125 22.91 12.69 -6.46
C HIS A 125 22.58 11.19 -6.58
N ARG A 126 23.45 10.35 -7.15
CA ARG A 126 23.20 8.92 -7.38
C ARG A 126 22.82 8.19 -6.08
N SER A 127 23.67 8.29 -5.07
CA SER A 127 23.42 7.64 -3.77
C SER A 127 22.18 8.16 -3.06
N LEU A 128 21.84 9.45 -3.26
CA LEU A 128 20.65 10.06 -2.69
C LEU A 128 19.37 9.46 -3.32
N ILE A 129 19.34 9.31 -4.64
CA ILE A 129 18.19 8.74 -5.36
C ILE A 129 18.00 7.28 -4.96
N ILE A 130 19.07 6.48 -4.98
CA ILE A 130 19.00 5.07 -4.60
C ILE A 130 18.43 4.92 -3.18
N ARG A 131 18.96 5.67 -2.22
CA ARG A 131 18.47 5.63 -0.84
C ARG A 131 17.01 6.08 -0.73
N LEU A 132 16.65 7.20 -1.36
CA LEU A 132 15.30 7.76 -1.26
C LEU A 132 14.26 6.79 -1.83
N ILE A 133 14.51 6.24 -3.01
CA ILE A 133 13.57 5.28 -3.62
C ILE A 133 13.55 3.96 -2.83
N GLY A 134 14.71 3.48 -2.35
CA GLY A 134 14.80 2.29 -1.50
C GLY A 134 14.02 2.43 -0.18
N ASP A 135 14.12 3.58 0.49
CA ASP A 135 13.37 3.90 1.70
C ASP A 135 11.86 3.93 1.44
N MET A 136 11.44 4.42 0.27
CA MET A 136 10.04 4.40 -0.15
C MET A 136 9.51 2.99 -0.40
N VAL A 137 10.31 2.13 -1.05
CA VAL A 137 9.97 0.71 -1.24
C VAL A 137 9.84 0.02 0.13
N TYR A 138 10.80 0.24 1.02
CA TYR A 138 10.75 -0.30 2.38
C TYR A 138 9.50 0.15 3.14
N ALA A 139 9.19 1.45 3.12
CA ALA A 139 8.01 2.01 3.77
C ALA A 139 6.71 1.43 3.19
N THR A 140 6.66 1.20 1.88
CA THR A 140 5.50 0.62 1.20
C THR A 140 5.33 -0.86 1.58
N LEU A 141 6.40 -1.65 1.55
CA LEU A 141 6.37 -3.06 1.91
C LEU A 141 6.08 -3.28 3.41
N ARG A 142 6.49 -2.36 4.28
CA ARG A 142 6.13 -2.38 5.72
C ARG A 142 4.62 -2.36 5.97
N LYS A 143 3.81 -1.84 5.04
CA LYS A 143 2.33 -1.93 5.14
C LYS A 143 1.81 -3.37 5.03
N ALA A 144 2.58 -4.25 4.39
CA ALA A 144 2.29 -5.66 4.20
C ALA A 144 2.80 -6.55 5.34
N LEU A 145 3.49 -5.95 6.32
CA LEU A 145 4.02 -6.68 7.47
C LEU A 145 2.87 -7.36 8.23
N GLU A 146 2.94 -8.68 8.31
CA GLU A 146 1.97 -9.52 9.03
C GLU A 146 0.50 -9.26 8.64
N GLY A 147 0.26 -8.84 7.39
CA GLY A 147 -1.10 -8.58 6.90
C GLY A 147 -1.83 -7.48 7.66
N LEU A 148 -1.12 -6.55 8.30
CA LEU A 148 -1.70 -5.46 9.09
C LEU A 148 -2.75 -4.67 8.30
N SER A 149 -2.49 -4.43 7.02
CA SER A 149 -3.43 -3.80 6.09
C SER A 149 -4.70 -4.63 5.84
N LEU A 150 -4.60 -5.97 5.74
CA LEU A 150 -5.75 -6.87 5.61
C LEU A 150 -6.57 -6.93 6.91
N GLY A 151 -5.89 -6.96 8.06
CA GLY A 151 -6.55 -6.93 9.37
C GLY A 151 -7.40 -5.67 9.54
N ILE A 152 -6.84 -4.50 9.24
CA ILE A 152 -7.58 -3.23 9.29
C ILE A 152 -8.81 -3.22 8.36
N ILE A 153 -8.67 -3.75 7.13
CA ILE A 153 -9.81 -3.85 6.20
C ILE A 153 -10.89 -4.77 6.77
N ARG A 154 -10.51 -5.98 7.23
CA ARG A 154 -11.45 -6.97 7.76
C ARG A 154 -12.23 -6.41 8.95
N ASP A 155 -11.54 -5.82 9.90
CA ASP A 155 -12.13 -5.25 11.12
C ASP A 155 -13.08 -4.08 10.80
N THR A 156 -12.77 -3.28 9.77
CA THR A 156 -13.61 -2.16 9.32
C THR A 156 -14.88 -2.64 8.59
N THR A 157 -14.79 -3.71 7.80
CA THR A 157 -15.97 -4.30 7.11
C THR A 157 -16.93 -4.96 8.09
N GLU A 158 -16.44 -5.71 9.08
CA GLU A 158 -17.26 -6.34 10.12
C GLU A 158 -17.97 -5.30 10.98
N ALA A 159 -17.31 -4.18 11.31
CA ALA A 159 -17.93 -3.08 12.06
C ALA A 159 -19.14 -2.44 11.34
N ARG A 160 -19.15 -2.43 10.00
CA ARG A 160 -20.29 -1.90 9.22
C ARG A 160 -21.49 -2.84 9.21
N GLU A 161 -21.28 -4.15 9.22
CA GLU A 161 -22.39 -5.12 9.22
C GLU A 161 -23.09 -5.21 10.58
N VAL A 162 -22.36 -4.95 11.68
CA VAL A 162 -22.94 -5.00 13.05
C VAL A 162 -23.79 -3.77 13.39
N ILE A 163 -23.77 -2.70 12.58
CA ILE A 163 -24.59 -1.49 12.76
C ILE A 163 -25.83 -1.55 11.84
N ASN A 164 -26.68 -2.57 11.97
CA ASN A 164 -28.13 -2.38 11.79
C ASN A 164 -29.05 -3.46 12.42
N PRO A 165 -29.02 -3.73 13.75
CA PRO A 165 -30.07 -4.53 14.37
C PRO A 165 -31.35 -3.72 14.71
N ARG A 166 -31.42 -2.41 14.37
CA ARG A 166 -32.49 -1.50 14.84
C ARG A 166 -33.37 -0.87 13.75
N GLN A 167 -33.45 -1.48 12.57
CA GLN A 167 -34.55 -1.24 11.61
C GLN A 167 -35.46 -2.46 11.41
N GLY A 168 -35.51 -3.37 12.39
CA GLY A 168 -36.55 -4.41 12.52
C GLY A 168 -37.63 -4.01 13.53
N GLY A 169 -38.12 -2.77 13.43
CA GLY A 169 -39.14 -2.24 14.33
C GLY A 169 -40.54 -2.40 13.76
N GLY A 170 -41.29 -3.38 14.28
CA GLY A 170 -42.74 -3.28 14.45
C GLY A 170 -43.61 -4.01 13.42
N LEU A 171 -43.94 -5.27 13.68
CA LEU A 171 -45.12 -5.91 13.09
C LEU A 171 -45.63 -7.14 13.86
N PHE A 172 -45.57 -7.18 15.20
CA PHE A 172 -46.33 -8.16 15.98
C PHE A 172 -46.73 -7.58 17.33
N GLY A 173 -47.84 -6.84 17.33
CA GLY A 173 -48.31 -6.19 18.55
C GLY A 173 -49.70 -5.59 18.47
N PHE A 174 -50.63 -6.16 17.69
CA PHE A 174 -52.04 -5.77 17.78
C PHE A 174 -52.97 -6.91 17.36
N LEU A 175 -53.32 -7.77 18.30
CA LEU A 175 -54.61 -8.49 18.29
C LEU A 175 -55.01 -8.79 19.75
N ARG A 176 -55.53 -7.76 20.42
CA ARG A 176 -56.42 -7.96 21.56
C ARG A 176 -57.51 -6.88 21.56
N ARG A 177 -58.76 -7.36 21.61
CA ARG A 177 -60.07 -6.69 21.81
C ARG A 177 -60.78 -6.10 20.58
N GLY A 178 -61.93 -6.72 20.29
CA GLY A 178 -63.16 -5.95 20.09
C GLY A 178 -64.19 -6.53 19.12
N ARG A 179 -64.88 -7.61 19.49
CA ARG A 179 -66.36 -7.72 19.55
C ARG A 179 -66.78 -9.14 19.91
#